data_AF-A0A519X3W1-F1
#
_entry.id   AF-A0A519X3W1-F1
#
_cell.length_a   1.000
_cell.length_b   1.000
_cell.length_c   1.000
_cell.angle_alpha   90.00
_cell.angle_beta   90.00
_cell.angle_gamma   90.00
#
_symmetry.space_group_name_H-M   'P 1'
#
loop_
_entity.id
_entity.type
_entity.pdbx_description
1 polymer ?
#
loop_
_entity_poly.entity_id
_entity_poly.type
_entity_poly.pdbx_seq_one_letter_code
_entity_poly.pdbx_strand_id
1 'polypeptide(L)'
;EMYPFRELIQAGASGVMIAHMNIPALDSTANMPSTLSKPIVTDILKKELGFKGLIVSDAMGMKGVVKFFKDGEADVMGVIAGNDILELSENSDRAIKLVRKAIRQDRIPMERIDESVKKILYAKYWAGLHKPDTIVTQNVLADVTRKESLTLVQQLADASMTVLRGKASIQSLKKDMRTVIISIGTPNVTTFQRSLGAYYPNSVFYSLDKNANANTIAKMMKDINMFGQVIIGIHDTRTRPGNGMVLSADLKMLISDMAKKGASFALFANPYNLSALPGLENSKALIVAYQKEDFMQLAAASVLKNQLVATGKLPVTVNTFFKYGDGE
;
A
#
# COMPACT_ATOMS: atom_id res chain seq x y z
N GLU A 1 -2.62 -8.16 17.23
CA GLU A 1 -1.50 -8.04 16.26
C GLU A 1 -0.83 -9.38 15.94
N MET A 2 -0.65 -10.30 16.90
CA MET A 2 0.19 -11.49 16.71
C MET A 2 -0.39 -12.64 15.86
N TYR A 3 -1.71 -12.67 15.65
CA TYR A 3 -2.37 -13.75 14.90
C TYR A 3 -1.76 -14.03 13.51
N PRO A 4 -1.64 -13.05 12.59
CA PRO A 4 -1.04 -13.32 11.28
C PRO A 4 0.41 -13.82 11.36
N PHE A 5 1.18 -13.37 12.35
CA PHE A 5 2.55 -13.85 12.57
C PHE A 5 2.58 -15.31 13.02
N ARG A 6 1.67 -15.72 13.93
CA ARG A 6 1.54 -17.11 14.37
C ARG A 6 1.25 -18.05 13.19
N GLU A 7 0.28 -17.68 12.35
CA GLU A 7 -0.08 -18.47 11.17
C GLU A 7 1.07 -18.55 10.16
N LEU A 8 1.76 -17.43 9.88
CA LEU A 8 2.90 -17.41 8.96
C LEU A 8 4.09 -18.24 9.46
N ILE A 9 4.37 -18.18 10.76
CA ILE A 9 5.45 -18.98 11.38
C ILE A 9 5.11 -20.47 11.29
N GLN A 10 3.86 -20.86 11.58
CA GLN A 10 3.40 -22.25 11.42
C GLN A 10 3.46 -22.72 9.97
N ALA A 11 3.19 -21.85 9.01
CA ALA A 11 3.31 -22.13 7.58
C ALA A 11 4.77 -22.18 7.06
N GLY A 12 5.78 -21.95 7.92
CA GLY A 12 7.19 -22.08 7.55
C GLY A 12 7.83 -20.80 6.98
N ALA A 13 7.38 -19.62 7.42
CA ALA A 13 8.00 -18.35 7.02
C ALA A 13 9.54 -18.39 7.21
N SER A 14 10.28 -18.01 6.16
CA SER A 14 11.74 -18.10 6.16
C SER A 14 12.44 -16.92 6.86
N GLY A 15 11.74 -15.79 7.01
CA GLY A 15 12.27 -14.56 7.60
C GLY A 15 11.17 -13.66 8.15
N VAL A 16 11.50 -12.86 9.16
CA VAL A 16 10.64 -11.81 9.74
C VAL A 16 11.47 -10.55 9.91
N MET A 17 10.90 -9.40 9.53
CA MET A 17 11.47 -8.08 9.79
C MET A 17 10.81 -7.45 11.02
N ILE A 18 11.61 -6.87 11.91
CA ILE A 18 11.15 -6.22 13.13
C ILE A 18 11.13 -4.70 12.91
N ALA A 19 9.94 -4.11 13.00
CA ALA A 19 9.75 -2.66 12.90
C ALA A 19 10.21 -1.93 14.18
N HIS A 20 10.50 -0.63 14.07
CA HIS A 20 10.93 0.21 15.20
C HIS A 20 9.75 0.82 15.97
N MET A 21 9.02 0.00 16.74
CA MET A 21 7.83 0.43 17.47
C MET A 21 8.08 0.45 18.98
N ASN A 22 7.63 1.48 19.70
CA ASN A 22 7.58 1.44 21.16
C ASN A 22 6.26 0.80 21.59
N ILE A 23 6.32 -0.39 22.22
CA ILE A 23 5.14 -1.18 22.61
C ILE A 23 5.20 -1.50 24.11
N PRO A 24 4.81 -0.56 25.00
CA PRO A 24 4.91 -0.71 26.46
C PRO A 24 4.20 -1.95 27.04
N ALA A 25 3.18 -2.45 26.34
CA ALA A 25 2.46 -3.66 26.71
C ALA A 25 3.29 -4.95 26.57
N LEU A 26 4.36 -4.93 25.77
CA LEU A 26 5.26 -6.07 25.57
C LEU A 26 6.65 -5.84 26.16
N ASP A 27 7.11 -4.58 26.19
CA ASP A 27 8.34 -4.16 26.88
C ASP A 27 8.14 -2.76 27.45
N SER A 28 8.07 -2.65 28.78
CA SER A 28 7.81 -1.40 29.48
C SER A 28 9.04 -0.48 29.58
N THR A 29 10.19 -0.90 29.05
CA THR A 29 11.42 -0.10 29.05
C THR A 29 11.24 1.20 28.27
N ALA A 30 11.53 2.33 28.92
CA ALA A 30 11.32 3.64 28.33
C ALA A 30 12.13 3.84 27.04
N ASN A 31 11.46 4.30 25.99
CA ASN A 31 12.04 4.56 24.66
C ASN A 31 12.67 3.32 24.01
N MET A 32 12.28 2.10 24.39
CA MET A 32 12.80 0.88 23.79
C MET A 32 12.00 0.50 22.54
N PRO A 33 12.57 0.62 21.32
CA PRO A 33 11.91 0.12 20.13
C PRO A 33 11.94 -1.42 20.11
N SER A 34 10.91 -2.03 19.53
CA SER A 34 10.76 -3.49 19.45
C SER A 34 11.96 -4.18 18.82
N THR A 35 12.61 -3.57 17.82
CA THR A 35 13.83 -4.08 17.19
C THR A 35 15.00 -4.26 18.15
N LEU A 36 15.07 -3.47 19.22
CA LEU A 36 16.14 -3.52 20.23
C LEU A 36 15.69 -4.25 21.52
N SER A 37 14.44 -4.69 21.57
CA SER A 37 13.85 -5.32 22.74
C SER A 37 14.09 -6.83 22.73
N LYS A 38 14.90 -7.33 23.68
CA LYS A 38 15.07 -8.76 23.91
C LYS A 38 13.75 -9.45 24.32
N PRO A 39 12.90 -8.88 25.19
CA PRO A 39 11.58 -9.46 25.47
C PRO A 39 10.76 -9.71 24.19
N ILE A 40 10.74 -8.76 23.26
CA ILE A 40 9.95 -8.90 22.02
C ILE A 40 10.62 -9.86 21.03
N VAL A 41 11.90 -9.64 20.71
CA VAL A 41 12.59 -10.37 19.63
C VAL A 41 12.97 -11.79 20.06
N THR A 42 13.51 -11.96 21.26
CA THR A 42 13.94 -13.27 21.74
C THR A 42 12.82 -13.99 22.47
N ASP A 43 12.23 -13.39 23.50
CA ASP A 43 11.35 -14.13 24.39
C ASP A 43 9.98 -14.41 23.75
N ILE A 44 9.40 -13.45 23.04
CA ILE A 44 8.14 -13.67 22.30
C ILE A 44 8.42 -14.36 20.96
N LEU A 45 9.12 -13.71 20.03
CA LEU A 45 9.23 -14.23 18.66
C LEU A 45 10.01 -15.56 18.57
N LYS A 46 11.21 -15.66 19.15
CA LYS A 46 12.01 -16.90 19.06
C LYS A 46 11.51 -18.01 19.98
N LYS A 47 11.15 -17.69 21.23
CA LYS A 47 10.77 -18.71 22.22
C LYS A 47 9.28 -19.01 22.22
N GLU A 48 8.42 -18.05 22.54
CA GLU A 48 6.96 -18.28 22.63
C GLU A 48 6.35 -18.69 21.29
N LEU A 49 6.64 -17.94 20.22
CA LEU A 49 6.13 -18.25 18.87
C LEU A 49 6.96 -19.32 18.16
N GLY A 50 8.10 -19.71 18.72
CA GLY A 50 8.95 -20.77 18.18
C GLY A 50 9.63 -20.45 16.86
N PHE A 51 9.74 -19.18 16.46
CA PHE A 51 10.28 -18.82 15.14
C PHE A 51 11.75 -19.22 14.97
N LYS A 52 12.04 -19.93 13.86
CA LYS A 52 13.39 -20.44 13.54
C LYS A 52 14.04 -19.81 12.31
N GLY A 53 13.31 -18.99 11.55
CA GLY A 53 13.81 -18.28 10.38
C GLY A 53 14.78 -17.15 10.72
N LEU A 54 15.12 -16.36 9.71
CA LEU A 54 15.96 -15.17 9.84
C LEU A 54 15.20 -14.02 10.48
N ILE A 55 15.78 -13.40 11.49
CA ILE A 55 15.25 -12.17 12.08
C ILE A 55 16.07 -10.99 11.57
N VAL A 56 15.40 -10.03 10.94
CA VAL A 56 16.04 -8.86 10.32
C VAL A 56 15.49 -7.60 10.97
N SER A 57 16.33 -6.62 11.29
CA SER A 57 15.84 -5.31 11.70
C SER A 57 15.24 -4.55 10.51
N ASP A 58 14.30 -3.65 10.76
CA ASP A 58 14.05 -2.53 9.84
C ASP A 58 15.29 -1.58 9.81
N ALA A 59 15.33 -0.64 8.87
CA ALA A 59 16.48 0.22 8.61
C ALA A 59 16.97 0.96 9.86
N MET A 60 18.18 0.64 10.32
CA MET A 60 18.73 1.09 11.60
C MET A 60 19.05 2.60 11.64
N GLY A 61 19.26 3.23 10.48
CA GLY A 61 19.42 4.68 10.36
C GLY A 61 18.14 5.51 10.57
N MET A 62 16.99 4.88 10.83
CA MET A 62 15.73 5.60 11.05
C MET A 62 15.72 6.36 12.37
N LYS A 63 15.12 7.57 12.36
CA LYS A 63 15.00 8.46 13.53
C LYS A 63 14.34 7.80 14.75
N GLY A 64 13.51 6.79 14.55
CA GLY A 64 12.87 6.02 15.63
C GLY A 64 13.85 5.29 16.54
N VAL A 65 15.07 5.01 16.05
CA VAL A 65 16.11 4.28 16.78
C VAL A 65 17.25 5.21 17.20
N VAL A 66 17.83 5.93 16.23
CA VAL A 66 19.06 6.72 16.44
C VAL A 66 18.87 7.91 17.39
N LYS A 67 17.63 8.32 17.66
CA LYS A 67 17.34 9.41 18.62
C LYS A 67 17.80 9.06 20.03
N PHE A 68 17.61 7.82 20.46
CA PHE A 68 17.86 7.37 21.84
C PHE A 68 19.08 6.44 21.96
N PHE A 69 19.48 5.79 20.87
CA PHE A 69 20.60 4.84 20.84
C PHE A 69 21.63 5.29 19.80
N LYS A 70 22.50 6.22 20.22
CA LYS A 70 23.48 6.88 19.35
C LYS A 70 24.77 6.08 19.22
N ASP A 71 25.62 6.53 18.31
CA ASP A 71 27.01 6.11 18.19
C ASP A 71 27.23 4.60 17.96
N GLY A 72 26.24 3.92 17.38
CA GLY A 72 26.26 2.50 17.08
C GLY A 72 25.79 1.58 18.23
N GLU A 73 25.34 2.13 19.36
CA GLU A 73 24.77 1.30 20.44
C GLU A 73 23.48 0.60 19.99
N ALA A 74 22.71 1.22 19.09
CA ALA A 74 21.55 0.61 18.47
C ALA A 74 21.91 -0.71 17.77
N ASP A 75 23.02 -0.76 17.04
CA ASP A 75 23.46 -1.96 16.33
C ASP A 75 23.79 -3.08 17.32
N VAL A 76 24.55 -2.76 18.37
CA VAL A 76 24.90 -3.73 19.43
C VAL A 76 23.64 -4.26 20.13
N MET A 77 22.72 -3.37 20.48
CA MET A 77 21.45 -3.73 21.12
C MET A 77 20.57 -4.58 20.21
N GLY A 78 20.56 -4.35 18.90
CA GLY A 78 19.83 -5.17 17.94
C GLY A 78 20.34 -6.61 17.91
N VAL A 79 21.66 -6.81 17.98
CA VAL A 79 22.26 -8.16 18.07
C VAL A 79 21.91 -8.82 19.41
N ILE A 80 22.00 -8.07 20.52
CA ILE A 80 21.63 -8.55 21.87
C ILE A 80 20.15 -8.95 21.93
N ALA A 81 19.27 -8.18 21.29
CA ALA A 81 17.84 -8.43 21.24
C ALA A 81 17.50 -9.75 20.54
N GLY A 82 18.32 -10.17 19.58
CA GLY A 82 18.15 -11.42 18.85
C GLY A 82 17.97 -11.26 17.33
N ASN A 83 18.27 -10.09 16.76
CA ASN A 83 18.31 -9.93 15.31
C ASN A 83 19.50 -10.69 14.73
N ASP A 84 19.29 -11.37 13.62
CA ASP A 84 20.32 -12.11 12.89
C ASP A 84 21.01 -11.21 11.86
N ILE A 85 20.26 -10.28 11.25
CA ILE A 85 20.77 -9.28 10.29
C ILE A 85 20.30 -7.89 10.71
N LEU A 86 21.20 -6.91 10.65
CA LEU A 86 20.86 -5.49 10.82
C LEU A 86 20.78 -4.82 9.45
N GLU A 87 19.60 -4.35 9.07
CA GLU A 87 19.38 -3.61 7.84
C GLU A 87 19.87 -2.16 7.98
N LEU A 88 20.65 -1.69 7.00
CA LEU A 88 21.03 -0.27 6.84
C LEU A 88 21.56 0.39 8.13
N SER A 89 22.55 -0.25 8.77
CA SER A 89 23.33 0.37 9.86
C SER A 89 23.97 1.67 9.38
N GLU A 90 23.94 2.73 10.21
CA GLU A 90 24.51 4.04 9.88
C GLU A 90 26.01 3.96 9.55
N ASN A 91 26.73 3.06 10.22
CA ASN A 91 28.16 2.84 10.00
C ASN A 91 28.52 1.40 10.37
N SER A 92 28.55 0.53 9.35
CA SER A 92 28.80 -0.90 9.54
C SER A 92 30.17 -1.19 10.17
N ASP A 93 31.22 -0.44 9.81
CA ASP A 93 32.56 -0.63 10.39
C ASP A 93 32.58 -0.34 11.89
N ARG A 94 31.89 0.73 12.32
CA ARG A 94 31.71 1.07 13.73
C ARG A 94 30.90 -0.01 14.43
N ALA A 95 29.78 -0.44 13.85
CA ALA A 95 28.93 -1.49 14.39
C ALA A 95 29.71 -2.79 14.63
N ILE A 96 30.50 -3.24 13.65
CA ILE A 96 31.36 -4.44 13.76
C ILE A 96 32.35 -4.29 14.92
N LYS A 97 33.04 -3.15 15.04
CA LYS A 97 33.99 -2.89 16.13
C LYS A 97 33.30 -2.95 17.51
N LEU A 98 32.11 -2.38 17.62
CA LEU A 98 31.34 -2.35 18.86
C LEU A 98 30.77 -3.72 19.23
N VAL A 99 30.24 -4.49 18.28
CA VAL A 99 29.80 -5.87 18.50
C VAL A 99 30.98 -6.73 18.95
N ARG A 100 32.15 -6.62 18.29
CA ARG A 100 33.38 -7.31 18.74
C ARG A 100 33.81 -6.91 20.15
N LYS A 101 33.63 -5.65 20.53
CA LYS A 101 33.89 -5.17 21.89
C LYS A 101 32.90 -5.78 22.88
N ALA A 102 31.60 -5.82 22.54
CA ALA A 102 30.55 -6.40 23.37
C ALA A 102 30.76 -7.91 23.60
N ILE A 103 31.27 -8.64 22.61
CA ILE A 103 31.66 -10.05 22.76
C ILE A 103 32.81 -10.19 23.75
N ARG A 104 33.89 -9.39 23.61
CA ARG A 104 35.02 -9.41 24.57
C ARG A 104 34.64 -9.01 26.00
N GLN A 105 33.49 -8.36 26.17
CA GLN A 105 32.96 -7.94 27.47
C GLN A 105 31.86 -8.87 27.98
N ASP A 106 31.68 -10.04 27.34
CA ASP A 106 30.65 -11.02 27.66
C ASP A 106 29.20 -10.48 27.63
N ARG A 107 28.97 -9.33 26.99
CA ARG A 107 27.62 -8.78 26.74
C ARG A 107 26.89 -9.58 25.65
N ILE A 108 27.64 -10.18 24.73
CA ILE A 108 27.13 -11.04 23.66
C ILE A 108 27.93 -12.34 23.67
N PRO A 109 27.32 -13.49 23.99
CA PRO A 109 28.00 -14.78 23.91
C PRO A 109 28.33 -15.11 22.44
N MET A 110 29.47 -15.73 22.18
CA MET A 110 29.89 -16.05 20.80
C MET A 110 28.90 -17.00 20.12
N GLU A 111 28.28 -17.90 20.88
CA GLU A 111 27.25 -18.83 20.43
C GLU A 111 26.04 -18.10 19.82
N ARG A 112 25.72 -16.89 20.29
CA ARG A 112 24.66 -16.06 19.71
C ARG A 112 25.02 -15.62 18.29
N ILE A 113 26.28 -15.27 18.04
CA ILE A 113 26.78 -14.89 16.72
C ILE A 113 26.79 -16.11 15.79
N ASP A 114 27.30 -17.25 16.29
CA ASP A 114 27.35 -18.50 15.52
C ASP A 114 25.95 -18.97 15.11
N GLU A 115 24.94 -18.82 15.98
CA GLU A 115 23.54 -19.08 15.66
C GLU A 115 23.06 -18.23 14.47
N SER A 116 23.29 -16.91 14.51
CA SER A 116 22.91 -16.00 13.41
C SER A 116 23.63 -16.36 12.11
N VAL A 117 24.95 -16.54 12.17
CA VAL A 117 25.78 -16.84 10.99
C VAL A 117 25.35 -18.15 10.36
N LYS A 118 25.06 -19.18 11.16
CA LYS A 118 24.56 -20.47 10.66
C LYS A 118 23.24 -20.31 9.91
N LYS A 119 22.27 -19.55 10.45
CA LYS A 119 21.01 -19.26 9.74
C LYS A 119 21.24 -18.51 8.42
N ILE A 120 22.12 -17.51 8.43
CA ILE A 120 22.44 -16.71 7.22
C ILE A 120 23.09 -17.60 6.16
N LEU A 121 24.03 -18.46 6.55
CA LEU A 121 24.67 -19.39 5.63
C LEU A 121 23.68 -20.42 5.08
N TYR A 122 22.75 -20.94 5.90
CA TYR A 122 21.67 -21.79 5.41
C TYR A 122 20.78 -21.08 4.41
N ALA A 123 20.40 -19.82 4.66
CA ALA A 123 19.60 -19.05 3.71
C ALA A 123 20.34 -18.84 2.37
N LYS A 124 21.64 -18.51 2.42
CA LYS A 124 22.48 -18.41 1.21
C LYS A 124 22.58 -19.74 0.47
N TYR A 125 22.75 -20.84 1.19
CA TYR A 125 22.79 -22.17 0.60
C TYR A 125 21.47 -22.53 -0.09
N TRP A 126 20.36 -22.32 0.61
CA TRP A 126 18.99 -22.56 0.10
C TRP A 126 18.67 -21.72 -1.14
N ALA A 127 19.11 -20.46 -1.18
CA ALA A 127 18.97 -19.58 -2.34
C ALA A 127 19.92 -19.92 -3.50
N GLY A 128 20.73 -20.98 -3.39
CA GLY A 128 21.67 -21.38 -4.44
C GLY A 128 22.96 -20.55 -4.52
N LEU A 129 23.12 -19.53 -3.68
CA LEU A 129 24.24 -18.56 -3.73
C LEU A 129 25.61 -19.15 -3.32
N HIS A 130 25.65 -20.42 -2.93
CA HIS A 130 26.89 -21.16 -2.70
C HIS A 130 27.56 -21.62 -4.00
N LYS A 131 26.84 -21.57 -5.12
CA LYS A 131 27.37 -21.85 -6.46
C LYS A 131 27.56 -20.51 -7.18
N PRO A 132 28.77 -20.17 -7.64
CA PRO A 132 28.96 -19.01 -8.51
C PRO A 132 28.09 -19.16 -9.76
N ASP A 133 27.32 -18.11 -10.06
CA ASP A 133 26.48 -18.05 -11.26
C ASP A 133 26.93 -16.90 -12.16
N THR A 134 26.72 -17.03 -13.46
CA THR A 134 27.03 -15.97 -14.42
C THR A 134 25.87 -14.99 -14.47
N ILE A 135 26.13 -13.71 -14.17
CA ILE A 135 25.11 -12.68 -14.25
C ILE A 135 24.80 -12.40 -15.73
N VAL A 136 23.64 -12.86 -16.18
CA VAL A 136 23.10 -12.57 -17.52
C VAL A 136 22.31 -11.27 -17.45
N THR A 137 22.81 -10.22 -18.10
CA THR A 137 22.17 -8.89 -18.12
C THR A 137 21.42 -8.62 -19.42
N GLN A 138 21.54 -9.52 -20.40
CA GLN A 138 20.79 -9.46 -21.65
C GLN A 138 19.30 -9.67 -21.38
N ASN A 139 18.43 -8.90 -22.04
CA ASN A 139 16.97 -9.03 -21.97
C ASN A 139 16.31 -8.90 -20.58
N VAL A 140 17.03 -8.48 -19.54
CA VAL A 140 16.48 -8.33 -18.17
C VAL A 140 15.15 -7.58 -18.15
N LEU A 141 15.02 -6.48 -18.90
CA LEU A 141 13.76 -5.73 -18.96
C LEU A 141 12.61 -6.58 -19.48
N ALA A 142 12.81 -7.36 -20.55
CA ALA A 142 11.78 -8.24 -21.11
C ALA A 142 11.42 -9.38 -20.14
N ASP A 143 12.41 -9.93 -19.42
CA ASP A 143 12.21 -11.03 -18.48
C ASP A 143 11.48 -10.60 -17.19
N VAL A 144 11.63 -9.35 -16.77
CA VAL A 144 10.88 -8.79 -15.62
C VAL A 144 9.54 -8.15 -16.04
N THR A 145 9.36 -7.81 -17.32
CA THR A 145 8.11 -7.23 -17.87
C THR A 145 7.37 -8.20 -18.80
N ARG A 146 7.45 -9.49 -18.51
CA ARG A 146 6.77 -10.55 -19.27
C ARG A 146 5.29 -10.27 -19.45
N LYS A 147 4.78 -10.57 -20.65
CA LYS A 147 3.37 -10.39 -21.01
C LYS A 147 2.45 -11.14 -20.05
N GLU A 148 2.81 -12.37 -19.67
CA GLU A 148 2.01 -13.19 -18.76
C GLU A 148 1.93 -12.56 -17.37
N SER A 149 3.01 -11.92 -16.89
CA SER A 149 3.01 -11.18 -15.63
C SER A 149 2.07 -9.98 -15.69
N LEU A 150 2.10 -9.21 -16.78
CA LEU A 150 1.21 -8.06 -16.96
C LEU A 150 -0.26 -8.49 -17.08
N THR A 151 -0.54 -9.61 -17.76
CA THR A 151 -1.89 -10.20 -17.79
C THR A 151 -2.37 -10.60 -16.40
N LEU A 152 -1.52 -11.27 -15.62
CA LEU A 152 -1.87 -11.65 -14.23
C LEU A 152 -2.13 -10.41 -13.37
N VAL A 153 -1.32 -9.36 -13.49
CA VAL A 153 -1.54 -8.09 -12.79
C VAL A 153 -2.92 -7.52 -13.13
N GLN A 154 -3.32 -7.51 -14.40
CA GLN A 154 -4.66 -7.06 -14.80
C GLN A 154 -5.76 -7.96 -14.24
N GLN A 155 -5.60 -9.27 -14.24
CA GLN A 155 -6.58 -10.20 -13.65
C GLN A 155 -6.77 -9.98 -12.15
N LEU A 156 -5.69 -9.73 -11.42
CA LEU A 156 -5.74 -9.40 -9.99
C LEU A 156 -6.43 -8.04 -9.76
N ALA A 157 -6.16 -7.05 -10.62
CA ALA A 157 -6.82 -5.76 -10.60
C ALA A 157 -8.34 -5.91 -10.80
N ASP A 158 -8.74 -6.65 -11.83
CA ASP A 158 -10.14 -6.92 -12.17
C ASP A 158 -10.87 -7.61 -11.01
N ALA A 159 -10.27 -8.66 -10.44
CA ALA A 159 -10.83 -9.39 -9.30
C ALA A 159 -10.93 -8.54 -8.01
N SER A 160 -10.06 -7.53 -7.87
CA SER A 160 -10.06 -6.64 -6.70
C SER A 160 -11.17 -5.60 -6.73
N MET A 161 -11.77 -5.29 -7.88
CA MET A 161 -12.73 -4.20 -8.00
C MET A 161 -13.93 -4.39 -7.07
N THR A 162 -14.20 -3.37 -6.24
CA THR A 162 -15.28 -3.38 -5.26
C THR A 162 -16.31 -2.32 -5.60
N VAL A 163 -17.52 -2.74 -5.99
CA VAL A 163 -18.67 -1.85 -6.17
C VAL A 163 -19.38 -1.73 -4.83
N LEU A 164 -19.20 -0.62 -4.12
CA LEU A 164 -19.86 -0.39 -2.83
C LEU A 164 -21.34 -0.09 -2.97
N ARG A 165 -21.74 0.47 -4.12
CA ARG A 165 -23.15 0.66 -4.46
C ARG A 165 -23.37 0.91 -5.94
N GLY A 166 -24.60 0.67 -6.38
CA GLY A 166 -25.09 1.18 -7.66
C GLY A 166 -24.76 0.30 -8.85
N LYS A 167 -24.69 -1.02 -8.68
CA LYS A 167 -24.51 -2.00 -9.75
C LYS A 167 -25.57 -1.85 -10.85
N ALA A 168 -26.85 -1.70 -10.48
CA ALA A 168 -27.93 -1.45 -11.44
C ALA A 168 -27.76 -0.11 -12.18
N SER A 169 -27.25 0.92 -11.49
CA SER A 169 -26.93 2.20 -12.10
C SER A 169 -25.83 2.10 -13.15
N ILE A 170 -24.78 1.32 -12.86
CA ILE A 170 -23.68 1.05 -13.80
C ILE A 170 -24.21 0.30 -15.04
N GLN A 171 -25.08 -0.69 -14.84
CA GLN A 171 -25.76 -1.40 -15.94
C GLN A 171 -26.65 -0.50 -16.80
N SER A 172 -27.16 0.61 -16.24
CA SER A 172 -27.98 1.57 -16.97
C SER A 172 -27.18 2.57 -17.82
N LEU A 173 -25.85 2.58 -17.74
CA LEU A 173 -25.00 3.47 -18.53
C LEU A 173 -25.14 3.14 -20.03
N LYS A 174 -25.38 4.15 -20.85
CA LYS A 174 -25.59 4.02 -22.29
C LYS A 174 -24.40 4.57 -23.06
N LYS A 175 -23.96 3.83 -24.07
CA LYS A 175 -22.80 4.16 -24.90
C LYS A 175 -22.95 5.49 -25.64
N ASP A 176 -24.13 5.74 -26.20
CA ASP A 176 -24.39 6.89 -27.09
C ASP A 176 -24.81 8.17 -26.35
N MET A 177 -25.06 8.08 -25.04
CA MET A 177 -25.39 9.24 -24.22
C MET A 177 -24.18 10.16 -24.07
N ARG A 178 -24.43 11.48 -24.12
CA ARG A 178 -23.41 12.48 -23.82
C ARG A 178 -22.87 12.27 -22.41
N THR A 179 -21.56 12.06 -22.30
CA THR A 179 -20.90 11.64 -21.06
C THR A 179 -19.78 12.58 -20.68
N VAL A 180 -19.79 13.11 -19.46
CA VAL A 180 -18.66 13.86 -18.90
C VAL A 180 -17.82 12.92 -18.06
N ILE A 181 -16.51 12.90 -18.30
CA ILE A 181 -15.56 12.09 -17.54
C ILE A 181 -14.56 13.01 -16.86
N ILE A 182 -14.67 13.11 -15.54
CA ILE A 182 -13.88 14.02 -14.71
C ILE A 182 -12.85 13.22 -13.92
N SER A 183 -11.57 13.59 -13.97
CA SER A 183 -10.55 13.09 -13.04
C SER A 183 -10.17 14.18 -12.05
N ILE A 184 -10.32 13.91 -10.76
CA ILE A 184 -10.00 14.82 -9.65
C ILE A 184 -8.72 14.35 -8.94
N GLY A 185 -7.88 15.30 -8.55
CA GLY A 185 -6.61 15.04 -7.84
C GLY A 185 -5.39 14.95 -8.76
N THR A 186 -5.58 15.21 -10.06
CA THR A 186 -4.54 15.18 -11.09
C THR A 186 -4.84 16.21 -12.19
N PRO A 187 -3.83 16.96 -12.66
CA PRO A 187 -4.00 17.89 -13.78
C PRO A 187 -3.99 17.19 -15.15
N ASN A 188 -3.59 15.92 -15.20
CA ASN A 188 -3.35 15.20 -16.45
C ASN A 188 -4.56 14.35 -16.85
N VAL A 189 -4.71 14.10 -18.16
CA VAL A 189 -5.67 13.10 -18.67
C VAL A 189 -5.21 11.71 -18.27
N THR A 190 -6.10 10.95 -17.64
CA THR A 190 -5.81 9.66 -17.03
C THR A 190 -6.07 8.47 -17.96
N THR A 191 -5.50 7.31 -17.64
CA THR A 191 -5.79 6.04 -18.31
C THR A 191 -7.28 5.67 -18.18
N PHE A 192 -7.87 5.97 -17.02
CA PHE A 192 -9.30 5.85 -16.77
C PHE A 192 -10.14 6.64 -17.78
N GLN A 193 -9.81 7.93 -17.96
CA GLN A 193 -10.48 8.79 -18.94
C GLN A 193 -10.32 8.26 -20.36
N ARG A 194 -9.09 7.92 -20.78
CA ARG A 194 -8.84 7.40 -22.14
C ARG A 194 -9.60 6.10 -22.42
N SER A 195 -9.62 5.17 -21.47
CA SER A 195 -10.34 3.89 -21.59
C SER A 195 -11.85 4.09 -21.71
N LEU A 196 -12.41 4.99 -20.89
CA LEU A 196 -13.84 5.32 -20.97
C LEU A 196 -14.18 6.07 -22.25
N GLY A 197 -13.39 7.05 -22.67
CA GLY A 197 -13.69 7.84 -23.87
C GLY A 197 -13.55 7.04 -25.18
N ALA A 198 -12.69 6.02 -25.21
CA ALA A 198 -12.66 5.06 -26.31
C ALA A 198 -13.96 4.25 -26.42
N TYR A 199 -14.68 4.06 -25.32
CA TYR A 199 -15.95 3.34 -25.29
C TYR A 199 -17.18 4.24 -25.42
N TYR A 200 -17.17 5.43 -24.80
CA TYR A 200 -18.22 6.44 -24.85
C TYR A 200 -17.85 7.52 -25.88
N PRO A 201 -18.22 7.37 -27.17
CA PRO A 201 -17.74 8.25 -28.24
C PRO A 201 -18.20 9.71 -28.08
N ASN A 202 -19.35 9.94 -27.44
CA ASN A 202 -19.90 11.27 -27.15
C ASN A 202 -19.42 11.79 -25.78
N SER A 203 -18.14 11.62 -25.46
CA SER A 203 -17.58 12.01 -24.16
C SER A 203 -16.64 13.22 -24.22
N VAL A 204 -16.61 13.94 -23.10
CA VAL A 204 -15.68 15.06 -22.87
C VAL A 204 -14.91 14.84 -21.57
N PHE A 205 -13.64 15.24 -21.55
CA PHE A 205 -12.75 15.03 -20.41
C PHE A 205 -12.49 16.35 -19.68
N TYR A 206 -12.50 16.28 -18.35
CA TYR A 206 -11.97 17.35 -17.50
C TYR A 206 -11.01 16.77 -16.46
N SER A 207 -9.88 17.43 -16.25
CA SER A 207 -8.91 17.07 -15.22
C SER A 207 -8.77 18.23 -14.25
N LEU A 208 -8.98 17.95 -12.96
CA LEU A 208 -8.89 18.92 -11.88
C LEU A 208 -7.74 18.53 -10.96
N ASP A 209 -6.72 19.39 -10.90
CA ASP A 209 -5.64 19.25 -9.92
C ASP A 209 -6.20 19.27 -8.49
N LYS A 210 -5.49 18.66 -7.54
CA LYS A 210 -5.87 18.59 -6.11
C LYS A 210 -6.15 19.96 -5.47
N ASN A 211 -5.59 21.03 -6.02
CA ASN A 211 -5.75 22.41 -5.53
C ASN A 211 -6.73 23.25 -6.37
N ALA A 212 -7.48 22.64 -7.30
CA ALA A 212 -8.44 23.38 -8.13
C ALA A 212 -9.45 24.15 -7.26
N ASN A 213 -9.73 25.39 -7.68
CA ASN A 213 -10.58 26.34 -6.95
C ASN A 213 -11.95 26.51 -7.61
N ALA A 214 -12.85 27.20 -6.91
CA ALA A 214 -14.21 27.51 -7.35
C ALA A 214 -14.29 28.07 -8.78
N ASN A 215 -13.35 28.93 -9.20
CA ASN A 215 -13.36 29.51 -10.56
C ASN A 215 -13.11 28.45 -11.65
N THR A 216 -12.16 27.54 -11.40
CA THR A 216 -11.83 26.45 -12.32
C THR A 216 -13.01 25.48 -12.42
N ILE A 217 -13.60 25.15 -11.27
CA ILE A 217 -14.78 24.27 -11.18
C ILE A 217 -15.98 24.91 -11.89
N ALA A 218 -16.23 26.20 -11.67
CA ALA A 218 -17.35 26.92 -12.30
C ALA A 218 -17.24 26.94 -13.83
N LYS A 219 -16.03 27.09 -14.39
CA LYS A 219 -15.80 27.00 -15.84
C LYS A 219 -16.21 25.63 -16.38
N MET A 220 -15.75 24.55 -15.75
CA MET A 220 -16.14 23.19 -16.10
C MET A 220 -17.66 22.97 -15.95
N MET A 221 -18.25 23.45 -14.86
CA MET A 221 -19.68 23.23 -14.57
C MET A 221 -20.62 23.90 -15.58
N LYS A 222 -20.19 24.98 -16.25
CA LYS A 222 -20.99 25.60 -17.33
C LYS A 222 -21.23 24.63 -18.48
N ASP A 223 -20.26 23.76 -18.75
CA ASP A 223 -20.36 22.78 -19.82
C ASP A 223 -21.21 21.58 -19.38
N ILE A 224 -21.13 21.18 -18.11
CA ILE A 224 -21.77 19.96 -17.56
C ILE A 224 -23.31 19.97 -17.60
N ASN A 225 -23.96 21.15 -17.55
CA ASN A 225 -25.42 21.26 -17.45
C ASN A 225 -26.21 20.68 -18.64
N MET A 226 -25.54 20.28 -19.73
CA MET A 226 -26.15 19.68 -20.93
C MET A 226 -25.94 18.16 -21.06
N PHE A 227 -25.37 17.50 -20.05
CA PHE A 227 -24.94 16.10 -20.16
C PHE A 227 -25.85 15.12 -19.40
N GLY A 228 -26.05 13.93 -19.99
CA GLY A 228 -26.92 12.90 -19.46
C GLY A 228 -26.22 11.92 -18.51
N GLN A 229 -24.88 11.82 -18.56
CA GLN A 229 -24.08 10.93 -17.72
C GLN A 229 -22.83 11.64 -17.23
N VAL A 230 -22.52 11.50 -15.95
CA VAL A 230 -21.28 12.00 -15.35
C VAL A 230 -20.57 10.87 -14.62
N ILE A 231 -19.31 10.65 -14.99
CA ILE A 231 -18.41 9.67 -14.39
C ILE A 231 -17.21 10.43 -13.80
N ILE A 232 -16.88 10.16 -12.54
CA ILE A 232 -15.83 10.88 -11.80
C ILE A 232 -14.81 9.89 -11.22
N GLY A 233 -13.55 10.02 -11.63
CA GLY A 233 -12.41 9.35 -11.01
C GLY A 233 -11.76 10.26 -9.96
N ILE A 234 -11.55 9.76 -8.75
CA ILE A 234 -10.89 10.48 -7.65
C ILE A 234 -9.53 9.82 -7.40
N HIS A 235 -8.44 10.54 -7.62
CA HIS A 235 -7.09 10.00 -7.62
C HIS A 235 -6.26 10.56 -6.47
N ASP A 236 -5.66 9.70 -5.64
CA ASP A 236 -4.63 10.11 -4.69
C ASP A 236 -3.26 9.98 -5.33
N THR A 237 -2.68 11.10 -5.74
CA THR A 237 -1.42 11.14 -6.49
C THR A 237 -0.16 11.13 -5.61
N ARG A 238 -0.31 11.14 -4.27
CA ARG A 238 0.83 11.11 -3.34
C ARG A 238 1.68 9.85 -3.55
N THR A 239 3.00 10.01 -3.42
CA THR A 239 3.96 8.87 -3.47
C THR A 239 3.76 7.90 -2.30
N ARG A 240 3.32 8.41 -1.14
CA ARG A 240 3.01 7.64 0.06
C ARG A 240 1.59 8.00 0.52
N PRO A 241 0.55 7.41 -0.08
CA PRO A 241 -0.83 7.74 0.23
C PRO A 241 -1.21 7.24 1.64
N GLY A 242 -1.58 8.16 2.52
CA GLY A 242 -2.08 7.87 3.86
C GLY A 242 -3.59 8.12 3.98
N ASN A 243 -4.09 8.06 5.21
CA ASN A 243 -5.45 8.49 5.51
C ASN A 243 -5.57 10.01 5.35
N GLY A 244 -6.76 10.48 4.97
CA GLY A 244 -7.04 11.90 4.75
C GLY A 244 -6.75 12.33 3.31
N MET A 245 -7.82 12.46 2.53
CA MET A 245 -7.73 12.86 1.13
C MET A 245 -7.33 14.34 1.04
N VAL A 246 -6.21 14.61 0.36
CA VAL A 246 -5.66 15.96 0.19
C VAL A 246 -6.24 16.57 -1.08
N LEU A 247 -7.44 17.13 -0.95
CA LEU A 247 -8.13 17.93 -1.97
C LEU A 247 -8.58 19.26 -1.36
N SER A 248 -8.67 20.30 -2.19
CA SER A 248 -9.25 21.59 -1.80
C SER A 248 -10.69 21.44 -1.26
N ALA A 249 -11.12 22.38 -0.43
CA ALA A 249 -12.49 22.39 0.09
C ALA A 249 -13.53 22.46 -1.05
N ASP A 250 -13.25 23.27 -2.07
CA ASP A 250 -14.11 23.41 -3.26
C ASP A 250 -14.29 22.08 -4.01
N LEU A 251 -13.24 21.26 -4.11
CA LEU A 251 -13.34 19.94 -4.73
C LEU A 251 -14.15 18.96 -3.88
N LYS A 252 -14.00 19.00 -2.55
CA LYS A 252 -14.82 18.16 -1.66
C LYS A 252 -16.30 18.53 -1.77
N MET A 253 -16.61 19.83 -1.87
CA MET A 253 -17.97 20.30 -2.13
C MET A 253 -18.49 19.83 -3.49
N LEU A 254 -17.70 19.98 -4.56
CA LEU A 254 -18.06 19.48 -5.89
C LEU A 254 -18.37 17.97 -5.87
N ILE A 255 -17.55 17.17 -5.20
CA ILE A 255 -17.77 15.71 -5.08
C ILE A 255 -19.11 15.43 -4.41
N SER A 256 -19.41 16.10 -3.30
CA SER A 256 -20.67 15.95 -2.56
C SER A 256 -21.88 16.35 -3.43
N ASP A 257 -21.78 17.47 -4.14
CA ASP A 257 -22.86 17.96 -5.01
C ASP A 257 -23.11 17.03 -6.20
N MET A 258 -22.04 16.52 -6.83
CA MET A 258 -22.15 15.58 -7.95
C MET A 258 -22.67 14.22 -7.50
N ALA A 259 -22.37 13.79 -6.28
CA ALA A 259 -22.98 12.59 -5.70
C ALA A 259 -24.49 12.73 -5.62
N LYS A 260 -25.00 13.86 -5.11
CA LYS A 260 -26.45 14.16 -5.05
C LYS A 260 -27.10 14.29 -6.43
N LYS A 261 -26.36 14.78 -7.43
CA LYS A 261 -26.82 14.88 -8.83
C LYS A 261 -26.74 13.55 -9.60
N GLY A 262 -26.36 12.46 -8.94
CA GLY A 262 -26.39 11.12 -9.51
C GLY A 262 -25.18 10.74 -10.38
N ALA A 263 -24.02 11.37 -10.15
CA ALA A 263 -22.78 10.95 -10.78
C ALA A 263 -22.33 9.55 -10.30
N SER A 264 -21.58 8.85 -11.16
CA SER A 264 -20.90 7.58 -10.85
C SER A 264 -19.44 7.83 -10.51
N PHE A 265 -18.93 7.19 -9.47
CA PHE A 265 -17.58 7.45 -8.93
C PHE A 265 -16.68 6.23 -8.97
N ALA A 266 -15.40 6.44 -9.21
CA ALA A 266 -14.32 5.48 -8.97
C ALA A 266 -13.24 6.12 -8.09
N LEU A 267 -12.93 5.51 -6.95
CA LEU A 267 -11.90 5.95 -6.01
C LEU A 267 -10.59 5.18 -6.25
N PHE A 268 -9.57 5.89 -6.72
CA PHE A 268 -8.20 5.39 -6.93
C PHE A 268 -7.29 5.83 -5.79
N ALA A 269 -7.62 5.40 -4.58
CA ALA A 269 -6.94 5.76 -3.35
C ALA A 269 -7.16 4.70 -2.27
N ASN A 270 -6.38 4.79 -1.19
CA ASN A 270 -6.63 4.02 0.03
C ASN A 270 -8.11 4.18 0.45
N PRO A 271 -8.86 3.08 0.70
CA PRO A 271 -10.30 3.11 0.99
C PRO A 271 -10.68 3.98 2.18
N TYR A 272 -9.80 4.15 3.18
CA TYR A 272 -10.06 5.03 4.33
C TYR A 272 -10.27 6.50 3.93
N ASN A 273 -9.88 6.90 2.71
CA ASN A 273 -10.13 8.25 2.20
C ASN A 273 -11.61 8.53 1.91
N LEU A 274 -12.50 7.53 1.87
CA LEU A 274 -13.94 7.77 1.80
C LEU A 274 -14.43 8.58 3.01
N SER A 275 -13.84 8.40 4.19
CA SER A 275 -14.19 9.19 5.39
C SER A 275 -13.79 10.67 5.28
N ALA A 276 -12.90 11.02 4.34
CA ALA A 276 -12.53 12.41 4.06
C ALA A 276 -13.37 13.05 2.93
N LEU A 277 -14.35 12.32 2.39
CA LEU A 277 -15.17 12.67 1.24
C LEU A 277 -16.67 12.45 1.55
N PRO A 278 -17.23 13.17 2.54
CA PRO A 278 -18.63 13.02 2.92
C PRO A 278 -19.57 13.38 1.75
N GLY A 279 -20.63 12.61 1.59
CA GLY A 279 -21.60 12.73 0.51
C GLY A 279 -21.48 11.62 -0.54
N LEU A 280 -20.35 10.90 -0.63
CA LEU A 280 -20.21 9.77 -1.55
C LEU A 280 -21.16 8.61 -1.23
N GLU A 281 -21.60 8.49 0.02
CA GLU A 281 -22.69 7.62 0.46
C GLU A 281 -24.05 8.00 -0.11
N ASN A 282 -24.16 9.08 -0.91
CA ASN A 282 -25.35 9.47 -1.69
C ASN A 282 -25.17 9.30 -3.21
N SER A 283 -23.99 8.88 -3.67
CA SER A 283 -23.71 8.71 -5.10
C SER A 283 -24.56 7.62 -5.75
N LYS A 284 -24.81 7.76 -7.06
CA LYS A 284 -25.59 6.79 -7.84
C LYS A 284 -24.85 5.45 -8.03
N ALA A 285 -23.52 5.52 -8.12
CA ALA A 285 -22.62 4.37 -8.12
C ALA A 285 -21.27 4.76 -7.52
N LEU A 286 -20.64 3.83 -6.78
CA LEU A 286 -19.33 4.02 -6.17
C LEU A 286 -18.49 2.76 -6.28
N ILE A 287 -17.36 2.87 -6.99
CA ILE A 287 -16.35 1.83 -7.13
C ILE A 287 -15.14 2.23 -6.29
N VAL A 288 -14.59 1.29 -5.52
CA VAL A 288 -13.29 1.43 -4.88
C VAL A 288 -12.28 0.61 -5.67
N ALA A 289 -11.31 1.30 -6.25
CA ALA A 289 -10.26 0.74 -7.08
C ALA A 289 -8.88 0.76 -6.38
N TYR A 290 -8.81 1.15 -5.10
CA TYR A 290 -7.68 1.04 -4.16
C TYR A 290 -6.38 1.81 -4.50
N GLN A 291 -5.91 1.75 -5.74
CA GLN A 291 -4.63 2.33 -6.17
C GLN A 291 -4.80 3.10 -7.47
N LYS A 292 -3.86 3.99 -7.75
CA LYS A 292 -3.87 4.87 -8.92
C LYS A 292 -3.25 4.28 -10.18
N GLU A 293 -2.69 3.08 -10.11
CA GLU A 293 -1.96 2.48 -11.22
C GLU A 293 -2.87 2.22 -12.43
N ASP A 294 -2.27 2.21 -13.62
CA ASP A 294 -3.00 2.12 -14.88
C ASP A 294 -3.89 0.87 -14.98
N PHE A 295 -3.40 -0.29 -14.49
CA PHE A 295 -4.18 -1.53 -14.48
C PHE A 295 -5.44 -1.44 -13.58
N MET A 296 -5.39 -0.69 -12.48
CA MET A 296 -6.56 -0.45 -11.61
C MET A 296 -7.55 0.51 -12.28
N GLN A 297 -7.03 1.53 -12.98
CA GLN A 297 -7.84 2.45 -13.77
C GLN A 297 -8.56 1.73 -14.92
N LEU A 298 -7.88 0.81 -15.60
CA LEU A 298 -8.47 -0.03 -16.63
C LEU A 298 -9.55 -0.94 -16.06
N ALA A 299 -9.31 -1.59 -14.91
CA ALA A 299 -10.28 -2.45 -14.24
C ALA A 299 -11.56 -1.68 -13.87
N ALA A 300 -11.42 -0.51 -13.23
CA ALA A 300 -12.56 0.34 -12.88
C ALA A 300 -13.32 0.84 -14.11
N ALA A 301 -12.61 1.19 -15.19
CA ALA A 301 -13.24 1.55 -16.45
C ALA A 301 -14.01 0.36 -17.04
N SER A 302 -13.46 -0.86 -16.98
CA SER A 302 -14.14 -2.09 -17.45
C SER A 302 -15.44 -2.36 -16.68
N VAL A 303 -15.47 -2.11 -15.37
CA VAL A 303 -16.73 -2.17 -14.59
C VAL A 303 -17.74 -1.15 -15.13
N LEU A 304 -17.34 0.11 -15.31
CA LEU A 304 -18.21 1.18 -15.81
C LEU A 304 -18.62 1.03 -17.29
N LYS A 305 -17.92 0.20 -18.06
CA LYS A 305 -18.30 -0.18 -19.44
C LYS A 305 -19.21 -1.43 -19.47
N ASN A 306 -19.56 -2.01 -18.31
CA ASN A 306 -20.22 -3.31 -18.19
C ASN A 306 -19.45 -4.47 -18.88
N GLN A 307 -18.11 -4.36 -18.94
CA GLN A 307 -17.21 -5.39 -19.49
C GLN A 307 -16.61 -6.27 -18.40
N LEU A 308 -16.75 -5.87 -17.13
CA LEU A 308 -16.27 -6.59 -15.96
C LEU A 308 -17.34 -6.58 -14.87
N VAL A 309 -17.65 -7.75 -14.33
CA VAL A 309 -18.47 -7.87 -13.13
C VAL A 309 -17.55 -7.84 -11.91
N ALA A 310 -17.67 -6.80 -11.10
CA ALA A 310 -16.91 -6.65 -9.87
C ALA A 310 -17.29 -7.73 -8.85
N THR A 311 -16.28 -8.32 -8.21
CA THR A 311 -16.44 -9.36 -7.18
C THR A 311 -15.76 -8.99 -5.86
N GLY A 312 -14.97 -7.93 -5.85
CA GLY A 312 -14.23 -7.46 -4.68
C GLY A 312 -15.18 -7.05 -3.55
N LYS A 313 -14.71 -7.26 -2.32
CA LYS A 313 -15.34 -6.78 -1.10
C LYS A 313 -14.37 -5.89 -0.34
N LEU A 314 -14.90 -4.93 0.40
CA LEU A 314 -14.09 -4.00 1.17
C LEU A 314 -13.30 -4.76 2.25
N PRO A 315 -11.96 -4.73 2.24
CA PRO A 315 -11.15 -5.49 3.19
C PRO A 315 -11.02 -4.79 4.55
N VAL A 316 -11.72 -3.67 4.75
CA VAL A 316 -11.63 -2.81 5.94
C VAL A 316 -12.98 -2.18 6.26
N THR A 317 -13.22 -1.83 7.52
CA THR A 317 -14.32 -0.94 7.89
C THR A 317 -13.83 0.50 7.81
N VAL A 318 -14.47 1.32 6.98
CA VAL A 318 -14.07 2.72 6.77
C VAL A 318 -14.88 3.67 7.64
N ASN A 319 -16.20 3.50 7.67
CA ASN A 319 -17.12 4.29 8.49
C ASN A 319 -18.45 3.54 8.69
N THR A 320 -19.49 4.23 9.17
CA THR A 320 -20.81 3.63 9.42
C THR A 320 -21.56 3.19 8.15
N PHE A 321 -21.23 3.76 6.99
CA PHE A 321 -21.85 3.46 5.69
C PHE A 321 -21.09 2.39 4.90
N PHE A 322 -19.77 2.31 5.06
CA PHE A 322 -18.90 1.39 4.32
C PHE A 322 -18.07 0.56 5.29
N LYS A 323 -18.43 -0.71 5.43
CA LYS A 323 -17.91 -1.66 6.40
C LYS A 323 -17.12 -2.79 5.74
N TYR A 324 -16.32 -3.48 6.56
CA TYR A 324 -15.64 -4.70 6.15
C TYR A 324 -16.65 -5.69 5.54
N GLY A 325 -16.31 -6.25 4.38
CA GLY A 325 -17.14 -7.18 3.64
C GLY A 325 -18.14 -6.54 2.67
N ASP A 326 -18.29 -5.21 2.68
CA ASP A 326 -19.23 -4.53 1.77
C ASP A 326 -18.79 -4.62 0.30
N GLY A 327 -19.78 -4.80 -0.57
CA GLY A 327 -19.67 -4.82 -2.02
C GLY A 327 -20.91 -5.51 -2.62
N GLU A 328 -21.45 -5.02 -3.75
CA GLU A 328 -22.58 -5.63 -4.48
C GLU A 328 -22.15 -6.79 -5.41
#